data_AF-A0A1I5YYB4-F1
#
_entry.id   AF-A0A1I5YYB4-F1
#
_cell.length_a   1.000
_cell.length_b   1.000
_cell.length_c   1.000
_cell.angle_alpha   90.00
_cell.angle_beta   90.00
_cell.angle_gamma   90.00
#
_symmetry.space_group_name_H-M   'P 1'
#
loop_
_entity.id
_entity.type
_entity.pdbx_description
1 polymer ?
#
loop_
_entity_poly.entity_id
_entity_poly.type
_entity_poly.pdbx_seq_one_letter_code
_entity_poly.pdbx_strand_id
1 'polypeptide(L)'
;MTWIKIVHILCVMGWMTSIFAVPRALIYWKREYARLGEFGPLGDLTIRLYRFSLGLGVIALITGLWLGGLLAMPDWVWLKLALVILLAAHYGWTGRMVLRARKGTFTESDRFLRIFNEASVFGVIAILWVVVAKPF
;
A
#
# COMPACT_ATOMS: atom_id res chain seq x y z
N MET A 1 -20.85 -7.69 13.90
CA MET A 1 -19.43 -8.10 13.94
C MET A 1 -18.91 -8.62 12.60
N THR A 2 -19.57 -9.60 11.97
CA THR A 2 -19.12 -10.21 10.71
C THR A 2 -19.00 -9.20 9.57
N TRP A 3 -19.96 -8.29 9.42
CA TRP A 3 -19.94 -7.26 8.38
C TRP A 3 -18.74 -6.31 8.46
N ILE A 4 -18.36 -5.87 9.66
CA ILE A 4 -17.17 -5.01 9.84
C ILE A 4 -15.90 -5.76 9.43
N LYS A 5 -15.80 -7.05 9.77
CA LYS A 5 -14.68 -7.89 9.32
C LYS A 5 -14.65 -8.06 7.80
N ILE A 6 -15.81 -8.25 7.16
CA ILE A 6 -15.92 -8.33 5.69
C ILE A 6 -15.44 -7.03 5.05
N VAL A 7 -15.94 -5.89 5.51
CA VAL A 7 -15.52 -4.57 5.02
C VAL A 7 -14.03 -4.35 5.24
N HIS A 8 -13.52 -4.65 6.44
CA HIS A 8 -12.09 -4.53 6.75
C HIS A 8 -11.24 -5.36 5.80
N ILE A 9 -11.56 -6.64 5.61
CA ILE A 9 -10.81 -7.55 4.74
C ILE A 9 -10.85 -7.06 3.29
N LEU A 10 -12.03 -6.66 2.78
CA LEU A 10 -12.17 -6.08 1.45
C LEU A 10 -11.27 -4.86 1.26
N CYS A 11 -11.29 -3.94 2.22
CA CYS A 11 -10.48 -2.73 2.19
C CYS A 11 -8.98 -3.04 2.27
N VAL A 12 -8.56 -4.01 3.11
CA VAL A 12 -7.16 -4.47 3.16
C VAL A 12 -6.73 -5.05 1.82
N MET A 13 -7.50 -5.96 1.24
CA MET A 13 -7.19 -6.56 -0.07
C MET A 13 -7.07 -5.48 -1.15
N GLY A 14 -8.01 -4.54 -1.20
CA GLY A 14 -7.97 -3.42 -2.13
C GLY A 14 -6.81 -2.47 -1.88
N TRP A 15 -6.38 -2.27 -0.62
CA TRP A 15 -5.20 -1.50 -0.31
C TRP A 15 -3.90 -2.20 -0.78
N MET A 16 -3.82 -3.52 -0.60
CA MET A 16 -2.67 -4.32 -1.04
C MET A 16 -2.43 -4.25 -2.54
N THR A 17 -3.49 -4.08 -3.36
CA THR A 17 -3.34 -3.97 -4.82
C THR A 17 -2.36 -2.87 -5.22
N SER A 18 -2.48 -1.67 -4.64
CA SER A 18 -1.61 -0.55 -4.99
C SER A 18 -0.23 -0.67 -4.34
N ILE A 19 -0.15 -1.18 -3.11
CA ILE A 19 1.13 -1.41 -2.42
C ILE A 19 2.06 -2.29 -3.26
N PHE A 20 1.52 -3.33 -3.90
CA PHE A 20 2.30 -4.27 -4.71
C PHE A 20 2.40 -3.92 -6.20
N ALA A 21 1.46 -3.13 -6.73
CA ALA A 21 1.43 -2.82 -8.15
C ALA A 21 2.08 -1.48 -8.50
N VAL A 22 1.87 -0.42 -7.69
CA VAL A 22 2.25 0.94 -8.07
C VAL A 22 3.76 1.15 -8.21
N PRO A 23 4.62 0.65 -7.30
CA PRO A 23 6.07 0.79 -7.48
C PRO A 23 6.56 0.21 -8.81
N ARG A 24 5.99 -0.93 -9.24
CA ARG A 24 6.29 -1.54 -10.55
C ARG A 24 5.64 -0.77 -11.70
N ALA A 25 4.41 -0.28 -11.54
CA ALA A 25 3.73 0.55 -12.53
C ALA A 25 4.52 1.83 -12.83
N LEU A 26 5.21 2.41 -11.85
CA LEU A 26 6.10 3.57 -12.05
C LEU A 26 7.26 3.26 -13.03
N ILE A 27 7.77 2.04 -13.06
CA ILE A 27 8.80 1.63 -14.03
C ILE A 27 8.23 1.67 -15.45
N TYR A 28 7.03 1.11 -15.65
CA TYR A 28 6.39 1.09 -16.95
C TYR A 28 5.93 2.49 -17.38
N TRP A 29 5.44 3.30 -16.44
CA TRP A 29 5.05 4.68 -16.70
C TRP A 29 6.26 5.54 -17.09
N LYS A 30 7.41 5.36 -16.44
CA LYS A 30 8.67 5.99 -16.85
C LYS A 30 9.01 5.69 -18.31
N ARG A 31 8.86 4.43 -18.73
CA ARG A 31 9.11 4.00 -20.12
C ARG A 31 8.09 4.57 -21.11
N GLU A 32 6.81 4.61 -20.72
CA GLU A 32 5.76 5.24 -21.51
C GLU A 32 6.04 6.73 -21.70
N TYR A 33 6.37 7.45 -20.63
CA TYR A 33 6.69 8.87 -20.67
C TYR A 33 7.92 9.15 -21.54
N ALA A 34 8.97 8.34 -21.45
CA ALA A 34 10.14 8.46 -22.31
C ALA A 34 9.82 8.26 -23.81
N ARG A 35 8.81 7.44 -24.12
CA ARG A 35 8.38 7.18 -25.50
C ARG A 35 7.44 8.26 -26.04
N LEU A 36 6.47 8.71 -25.23
CA LEU A 36 5.45 9.67 -25.65
C LEU A 36 5.91 11.12 -25.50
N GLY A 37 6.86 11.40 -24.60
CA GLY A 37 7.25 12.77 -24.22
C GLY A 37 6.23 13.49 -23.34
N GLU A 38 5.10 12.85 -23.03
CA GLU A 38 3.99 13.44 -22.29
C GLU A 38 3.28 12.43 -21.37
N PHE A 39 2.31 12.93 -20.60
CA PHE A 39 1.54 12.12 -19.68
C PHE A 39 0.59 11.17 -20.46
N GLY A 40 0.83 9.86 -20.34
CA GLY A 40 0.06 8.84 -21.04
C GLY A 40 -0.98 8.10 -20.19
N PRO A 41 -1.71 7.15 -20.81
CA PRO A 41 -2.76 6.36 -20.16
C PRO A 41 -2.28 5.56 -18.95
N LEU A 42 -1.03 5.06 -18.96
CA LEU A 42 -0.50 4.30 -17.83
C LEU A 42 -0.29 5.18 -16.60
N GLY A 43 0.08 6.45 -16.81
CA GLY A 43 0.12 7.45 -15.74
C GLY A 43 -1.24 7.69 -15.11
N ASP A 44 -2.29 7.85 -15.93
CA ASP A 44 -3.66 8.03 -15.45
C ASP A 44 -4.13 6.83 -14.62
N LEU A 45 -3.94 5.62 -15.15
CA LEU A 45 -4.27 4.37 -14.46
C LEU A 45 -3.53 4.26 -13.12
N THR A 46 -2.23 4.54 -13.10
CA THR A 46 -1.39 4.44 -11.90
C THR A 46 -1.87 5.41 -10.81
N ILE A 47 -2.22 6.64 -11.17
CA ILE A 47 -2.74 7.63 -10.22
C ILE A 47 -4.12 7.23 -9.70
N ARG A 48 -5.03 6.78 -10.58
CA ARG A 48 -6.37 6.33 -10.17
C ARG A 48 -6.28 5.14 -9.23
N LEU A 49 -5.43 4.16 -9.56
CA LEU A 49 -5.18 3.01 -8.71
C LEU A 49 -4.64 3.42 -7.33
N TYR A 50 -3.64 4.31 -7.30
CA TYR A 50 -3.10 4.83 -6.04
C TYR A 50 -4.17 5.54 -5.20
N ARG A 51 -4.97 6.44 -5.80
CA ARG A 51 -6.00 7.19 -5.06
C ARG A 51 -7.12 6.29 -4.54
N PHE A 52 -7.60 5.37 -5.38
CA PHE A 52 -8.64 4.41 -5.00
C PHE A 52 -8.17 3.53 -3.84
N SER A 53 -6.97 2.98 -3.97
CA SER A 53 -6.38 2.10 -2.97
C SER A 53 -6.02 2.82 -1.66
N LEU A 54 -5.61 4.10 -1.73
CA LEU A 54 -5.43 4.96 -0.55
C LEU A 54 -6.74 5.12 0.23
N GLY A 55 -7.86 5.36 -0.46
CA GLY A 55 -9.17 5.44 0.17
C GLY A 55 -9.54 4.16 0.91
N LEU A 56 -9.31 3.00 0.27
CA LEU A 56 -9.50 1.70 0.91
C LEU A 56 -8.55 1.49 2.09
N GLY A 57 -7.29 1.93 2.00
CA GLY A 57 -6.34 1.88 3.10
C GLY A 57 -6.79 2.67 4.33
N VAL A 58 -7.36 3.86 4.14
CA VAL A 58 -7.93 4.66 5.24
C VAL A 58 -9.09 3.92 5.92
N ILE A 59 -10.02 3.35 5.13
CA ILE A 59 -11.14 2.57 5.67
C ILE A 59 -10.62 1.31 6.39
N ALA A 60 -9.60 0.65 5.85
CA ALA A 60 -8.96 -0.51 6.47
C ALA A 60 -8.34 -0.16 7.83
N LEU A 61 -7.69 1.00 7.97
CA LEU A 61 -7.13 1.47 9.23
C LEU A 61 -8.22 1.75 10.27
N ILE A 62 -9.26 2.49 9.90
CA ILE A 62 -10.39 2.83 10.80
C ILE A 62 -11.07 1.55 11.29
N THR A 63 -11.43 0.67 10.36
CA THR A 63 -12.09 -0.60 10.70
C THR A 63 -11.16 -1.55 11.47
N GLY A 64 -9.86 -1.50 11.23
CA GLY A 64 -8.86 -2.27 11.96
C GLY A 64 -8.71 -1.82 13.41
N LEU A 65 -8.64 -0.52 13.64
CA LEU A 65 -8.62 0.07 14.99
C LEU A 65 -9.91 -0.23 15.75
N TRP A 66 -11.06 -0.12 15.09
CA TRP A 66 -12.35 -0.51 15.67
C TRP A 66 -12.32 -1.97 16.12
N LEU A 67 -11.96 -2.89 15.22
CA LEU A 67 -11.94 -4.33 15.53
C LEU A 67 -10.95 -4.67 16.64
N GLY A 68 -9.80 -4.01 16.67
CA GLY A 68 -8.83 -4.22 17.74
C GLY A 68 -9.30 -3.64 19.08
N GLY A 69 -10.01 -2.50 19.10
CA GLY A 69 -10.59 -1.94 20.31
C GLY A 69 -11.61 -2.87 20.95
N LEU A 70 -12.40 -3.58 20.12
CA LEU A 70 -13.31 -4.63 20.58
C LEU A 70 -12.60 -5.85 21.18
N LEU A 71 -11.31 -6.06 20.86
CA LEU A 71 -10.48 -7.11 21.43
C LEU A 71 -9.72 -6.65 22.68
N ALA A 72 -9.94 -5.41 23.13
CA ALA A 72 -9.17 -4.77 24.20
C ALA A 72 -7.67 -4.62 23.89
N MET A 73 -7.30 -4.50 22.61
CA MET A 73 -5.92 -4.22 22.17
C MET A 73 -4.86 -5.13 22.83
N PRO A 74 -4.94 -6.47 22.67
CA PRO A 74 -3.89 -7.36 23.16
C PRO A 74 -2.57 -7.03 22.48
N ASP A 75 -1.45 -7.43 23.09
CA ASP A 75 -0.11 -7.05 22.66
C ASP A 75 0.15 -7.34 21.17
N TRP A 76 -0.36 -8.46 20.63
CA TRP A 76 -0.22 -8.80 19.21
C TRP A 76 -0.92 -7.80 18.27
N VAL A 77 -1.99 -7.16 18.73
CA VAL A 77 -2.67 -6.09 17.99
C VAL A 77 -1.82 -4.83 17.96
N TRP A 78 -1.12 -4.49 19.05
CA TRP A 78 -0.16 -3.39 19.07
C TRP A 78 1.01 -3.64 18.12
N LEU A 79 1.58 -4.85 18.14
CA LEU A 79 2.63 -5.22 17.18
C LEU A 79 2.12 -5.12 15.74
N LYS A 80 0.94 -5.67 15.45
CA LYS A 80 0.31 -5.56 14.13
C LYS A 80 0.14 -4.11 13.71
N LEU A 81 -0.34 -3.25 14.62
CA LEU A 81 -0.58 -1.84 14.34
C LEU A 81 0.73 -1.11 14.01
N ALA A 82 1.80 -1.37 14.75
CA ALA A 82 3.13 -0.83 14.47
C ALA A 82 3.61 -1.22 13.05
N LEU A 83 3.48 -2.49 12.68
CA LEU A 83 3.83 -2.96 11.33
C LEU A 83 2.96 -2.33 10.24
N VAL A 84 1.66 -2.17 10.49
CA VAL A 84 0.72 -1.52 9.56
C VAL A 84 1.07 -0.03 9.39
N ILE A 85 1.50 0.67 10.44
CA ILE A 85 1.97 2.06 10.36
C ILE A 85 3.23 2.16 9.50
N LEU A 86 4.19 1.24 9.67
CA LEU A 86 5.38 1.20 8.82
C LEU A 86 5.01 0.95 7.34
N LEU A 87 4.06 0.04 7.09
CA LEU A 87 3.55 -0.21 5.74
C LEU A 87 2.82 1.02 5.17
N ALA A 88 2.07 1.75 5.99
CA ALA A 88 1.41 3.00 5.61
C ALA A 88 2.42 4.10 5.27
N ALA A 89 3.50 4.22 6.05
CA ALA A 89 4.59 5.16 5.77
C ALA A 89 5.29 4.82 4.44
N HIS A 90 5.56 3.53 4.22
CA HIS A 90 6.07 3.02 2.94
C HIS A 90 5.13 3.38 1.78
N TYR A 91 3.82 3.18 1.95
CA TYR A 91 2.81 3.53 0.96
C TYR A 91 2.74 5.05 0.69
N GLY A 92 2.85 5.88 1.73
CA GLY A 92 2.94 7.34 1.60
C GLY A 92 4.17 7.78 0.81
N TRP A 93 5.29 7.07 0.95
CA TRP A 93 6.48 7.29 0.15
C TRP A 93 6.25 6.96 -1.33
N THR A 94 5.52 5.87 -1.65
CA THR A 94 5.03 5.60 -3.01
C THR A 94 4.23 6.78 -3.56
N GLY A 95 3.37 7.38 -2.74
CA GLY A 95 2.62 8.59 -3.10
C GLY A 95 3.50 9.78 -3.50
N ARG A 96 4.61 9.99 -2.79
CA ARG A 96 5.60 11.01 -3.17
C ARG A 96 6.23 10.71 -4.53
N MET A 97 6.53 9.45 -4.83
CA MET A 97 7.04 9.06 -6.14
C MET A 97 5.99 9.30 -7.24
N VAL A 98 4.72 8.93 -7.01
CA VAL A 98 3.61 9.15 -7.95
C VAL A 98 3.41 10.65 -8.22
N LEU A 99 3.49 11.50 -7.20
CA LEU A 99 3.36 12.95 -7.35
C LEU A 99 4.50 13.56 -8.18
N ARG A 100 5.73 13.06 -8.03
CA ARG A 100 6.88 13.45 -8.87
C ARG A 100 6.73 12.94 -10.30
N ALA A 101 6.33 11.68 -10.48
CA ALA A 101 6.08 11.08 -11.79
C ALA A 101 5.00 11.85 -12.58
N ARG A 102 3.97 12.36 -11.89
CA ARG A 102 2.96 13.24 -12.50
C ARG A 102 3.54 14.51 -13.12
N LYS A 103 4.68 15.00 -12.61
CA LYS A 103 5.43 16.15 -13.13
C LYS A 103 6.50 15.74 -14.17
N GLY A 104 6.47 14.49 -14.65
CA GLY A 104 7.47 13.96 -15.57
C GLY A 104 8.83 13.65 -14.91
N THR A 105 8.92 13.69 -13.58
CA THR A 105 10.18 13.52 -12.86
C THR A 105 10.31 12.11 -12.32
N PHE A 106 11.27 11.34 -12.85
CA PHE A 106 11.53 9.95 -12.47
C PHE A 106 12.97 9.78 -11.96
N THR A 107 13.18 9.99 -10.66
CA THR A 107 14.51 9.92 -10.03
C THR A 107 14.97 8.51 -9.71
N GLU A 108 14.01 7.59 -9.53
CA GLU A 108 14.34 6.24 -9.06
C GLU A 108 14.74 5.31 -10.20
N SER A 109 15.68 4.41 -9.89
CA SER A 109 16.09 3.35 -10.80
C SER A 109 15.09 2.20 -10.82
N ASP A 110 15.02 1.46 -11.93
CA ASP A 110 14.17 0.27 -12.05
C ASP A 110 14.49 -0.76 -10.96
N ARG A 111 15.78 -0.92 -10.60
CA ARG A 111 16.21 -1.84 -9.54
C ARG A 111 15.72 -1.38 -8.17
N PHE A 112 15.81 -0.08 -7.87
CA PHE A 112 15.30 0.47 -6.62
C PHE A 112 13.79 0.21 -6.48
N LEU A 113 13.01 0.51 -7.52
CA LEU A 113 11.55 0.34 -7.49
C LEU A 113 11.11 -1.11 -7.32
N ARG A 114 11.88 -2.07 -7.85
CA ARG A 114 11.69 -3.50 -7.55
C ARG A 114 11.94 -3.77 -6.08
N ILE A 115 13.15 -3.50 -5.60
CA ILE A 115 13.54 -3.79 -4.20
C ILE A 115 12.56 -3.13 -3.21
N PHE A 116 12.16 -1.90 -3.49
CA PHE A 116 11.17 -1.16 -2.73
C PHE A 116 9.82 -1.91 -2.69
N ASN A 117 9.37 -2.44 -3.82
CA ASN A 117 8.19 -3.31 -3.86
C ASN A 117 8.38 -4.62 -3.07
N GLU A 118 9.55 -5.26 -3.16
CA GLU A 118 9.80 -6.48 -2.41
C GLU A 118 9.79 -6.23 -0.89
N ALA A 119 10.24 -5.05 -0.42
CA ALA A 119 10.16 -4.67 0.99
C ALA A 119 8.72 -4.65 1.52
N SER A 120 7.73 -4.23 0.70
CA SER A 120 6.33 -4.26 1.12
C SER A 120 5.79 -5.68 1.24
N VAL A 121 6.26 -6.62 0.41
CA VAL A 121 5.92 -8.05 0.52
C VAL A 121 6.39 -8.61 1.86
N PHE A 122 7.64 -8.35 2.26
CA PHE A 122 8.15 -8.77 3.57
C PHE A 122 7.35 -8.15 4.72
N GLY A 123 6.99 -6.87 4.62
CA GLY A 123 6.13 -6.21 5.61
C GLY A 123 4.76 -6.88 5.74
N VAL A 124 4.14 -7.24 4.61
CA VAL A 124 2.85 -7.95 4.62
C VAL A 124 2.97 -9.37 5.17
N ILE A 125 4.04 -10.10 4.85
CA ILE A 125 4.32 -11.41 5.45
C ILE A 125 4.42 -11.31 6.97
N ALA A 126 5.13 -10.32 7.50
CA ALA A 126 5.23 -10.08 8.94
C ALA A 126 3.85 -9.77 9.56
N ILE A 127 3.04 -8.92 8.93
CA ILE A 127 1.68 -8.62 9.39
C ILE A 127 0.80 -9.88 9.40
N LEU A 128 0.87 -10.70 8.34
CA LEU A 128 0.12 -11.95 8.26
C LEU A 128 0.55 -12.92 9.36
N TRP A 129 1.84 -13.07 9.60
CA TRP A 129 2.36 -13.90 10.69
C TRP A 129 1.79 -13.45 12.04
N VAL A 130 1.80 -12.15 12.36
CA VAL A 130 1.22 -11.63 13.61
C VAL A 130 -0.28 -11.93 13.71
N VAL A 131 -1.04 -11.77 12.63
CA VAL A 131 -2.50 -12.01 12.64
C VAL A 131 -2.85 -13.49 12.77
N VAL A 132 -2.05 -14.38 12.18
CA VAL A 132 -2.31 -15.83 12.17
C VAL A 132 -1.78 -16.47 13.45
N ALA A 133 -0.52 -16.20 13.79
CA ALA A 133 0.13 -16.81 14.94
C ALA A 133 -0.34 -16.19 16.26
N LYS A 134 -0.78 -14.92 16.25
CA LYS A 134 -1.14 -14.13 17.44
C LYS A 134 -0.13 -14.35 18.55
N PRO A 135 1.15 -14.05 18.29
CA PRO A 135 2.17 -14.23 19.31
C PRO A 135 1.77 -13.35 20.50
N PHE A 136 1.89 -13.85 21.73
CA PHE A 136 1.54 -13.17 22.99
C PHE A 136 0.06 -12.77 23.19
#